data_AF-A0A0F9A4E6-F1
#
_entry.id   AF-A0A0F9A4E6-F1
#
_cell.length_a   1.000
_cell.length_b   1.000
_cell.length_c   1.000
_cell.angle_alpha   90.00
_cell.angle_beta   90.00
_cell.angle_gamma   90.00
#
_symmetry.space_group_name_H-M   'P 1'
#
loop_
_entity.id
_entity.type
_entity.pdbx_description
1 polymer ?
#
loop_
_entity_poly.entity_id
_entity_poly.type
_entity_poly.pdbx_seq_one_letter_code
_entity_poly.pdbx_strand_id
1 'polypeptide(L)'
;IIEAYLKFQTKVFRKYLTISYIEEIYIGESKMYNLIMGIDCGLTGGISILKDKYKTPTVYKMPIKPVVVNKKKKNTYDITEIVNIFFSYKDKKVLFCIEKQGVRQGEGSVSAMTIGKNYGMLLGLAYALGFDVMEITSQSWKKYFPELITDDMRGIKAEMKELRFAGKTLKDKEAKNLNKKQIDKLGRQFKSLAKTEARELVSKLFPSISDKFIKKNTDGMAESILIALYGKNKGYRL
;
A
#
# COMPACT_ATOMS: atom_id res chain seq x y z
N ILE A 1 25.99 34.80 -11.25
CA ILE A 1 26.33 35.42 -9.94
C ILE A 1 25.32 35.02 -8.86
N ILE A 2 24.00 35.14 -9.11
CA ILE A 2 22.95 34.75 -8.16
C ILE A 2 22.94 33.25 -7.83
N GLU A 3 23.09 32.35 -8.82
CA GLU A 3 23.18 30.89 -8.57
C GLU A 3 24.43 30.49 -7.75
N ALA A 4 25.55 31.18 -7.96
CA ALA A 4 26.79 30.93 -7.21
C ALA A 4 26.67 31.44 -5.76
N TYR A 5 25.99 32.57 -5.55
CA TYR A 5 25.70 33.12 -4.23
C TYR A 5 24.79 32.19 -3.40
N LEU A 6 23.81 31.56 -4.05
CA LEU A 6 22.90 30.59 -3.41
C LEU A 6 23.59 29.27 -3.08
N LYS A 7 24.45 28.73 -3.95
CA LYS A 7 25.25 27.54 -3.62
C LYS A 7 26.19 27.78 -2.44
N PHE A 8 26.75 28.99 -2.29
CA PHE A 8 27.63 29.32 -1.17
C PHE A 8 26.88 29.42 0.17
N GLN A 9 25.66 29.98 0.18
CA GLN A 9 24.80 30.08 1.37
C GLN A 9 24.31 28.70 1.90
N THR A 10 24.14 27.71 1.02
CA THR A 10 23.66 26.36 1.44
C THR A 10 24.64 25.57 2.32
N LYS A 11 25.93 25.96 2.37
CA LYS A 11 26.93 25.27 3.20
C LYS A 11 26.98 25.78 4.64
N VAL A 12 26.53 27.02 4.90
CA VAL A 12 26.70 27.70 6.20
C VAL A 12 25.38 27.81 6.98
N PHE A 13 24.21 27.83 6.33
CA PHE A 13 22.93 28.16 6.98
C PHE A 13 21.99 26.97 7.26
N ARG A 14 22.52 25.75 7.41
CA ARG A 14 21.69 24.55 7.68
C ARG A 14 21.14 24.44 9.11
N LYS A 15 21.35 25.44 9.98
CA LYS A 15 21.02 25.33 11.42
C LYS A 15 19.84 26.16 11.90
N TYR A 16 19.33 27.15 11.13
CA TYR A 16 18.34 28.11 11.68
C TYR A 16 17.19 28.54 10.78
N LEU A 17 16.94 27.88 9.63
CA LEU A 17 15.68 28.07 8.91
C LEU A 17 14.82 26.82 9.04
N THR A 18 13.62 27.02 9.61
CA THR A 18 12.56 26.02 9.70
C THR A 18 12.30 25.42 8.31
N ILE A 19 12.50 24.10 8.23
CA ILE A 19 12.40 23.28 7.02
C ILE A 19 11.08 23.48 6.25
N SER A 20 10.02 23.96 6.91
CA SER A 20 8.72 24.22 6.30
C SER A 20 8.74 25.30 5.21
N TYR A 21 9.55 26.35 5.34
CA TYR A 21 9.48 27.52 4.45
C TYR A 21 10.26 27.32 3.13
N ILE A 22 11.23 26.41 3.12
CA ILE A 22 12.08 26.14 1.94
C ILE A 22 11.42 25.13 1.01
N GLU A 23 10.55 24.23 1.52
CA GLU A 23 9.79 23.30 0.66
C GLU A 23 8.76 24.02 -0.23
N GLU A 24 8.20 25.16 0.19
CA GLU A 24 7.20 25.91 -0.60
C GLU A 24 7.80 26.63 -1.83
N ILE A 25 9.08 27.00 -1.81
CA ILE A 25 9.68 27.87 -2.83
C ILE A 25 10.26 27.07 -4.02
N TYR A 26 10.49 25.76 -3.87
CA TYR A 26 11.23 24.95 -4.87
C TYR A 26 10.40 23.90 -5.63
N ILE A 27 9.08 24.05 -5.66
CA ILE A 27 8.22 23.16 -6.43
C ILE A 27 7.60 23.93 -7.59
N GLY A 28 8.27 23.91 -8.74
CA GLY A 28 7.63 24.29 -10.02
C GLY A 28 6.39 23.45 -10.22
N GLU A 29 5.27 24.09 -10.60
CA GLU A 29 3.93 23.55 -10.93
C GLU A 29 3.65 22.07 -10.60
N SER A 30 3.93 21.60 -9.37
CA SER A 30 3.50 20.25 -9.00
C SER A 30 1.99 20.22 -9.08
N LYS A 31 1.44 19.14 -9.64
CA LYS A 31 -0.01 18.90 -9.60
C LYS A 31 -0.45 18.89 -8.14
N MET A 32 -0.98 20.00 -7.65
CA MET A 32 -1.46 20.10 -6.28
C MET A 32 -2.81 19.39 -6.19
N TYR A 33 -2.78 18.14 -5.75
CA TYR A 33 -3.97 17.33 -5.52
C TYR A 33 -4.69 17.81 -4.26
N ASN A 34 -6.02 17.96 -4.34
CA ASN A 34 -6.82 18.24 -3.15
C ASN A 34 -6.82 17.04 -2.19
N LEU A 35 -6.78 15.83 -2.75
CA LEU A 35 -6.96 14.59 -2.02
C LEU A 35 -6.06 13.50 -2.60
N ILE A 36 -5.59 12.63 -1.74
CA ILE A 36 -4.93 11.39 -2.15
C ILE A 36 -5.73 10.22 -1.63
N MET A 37 -6.16 9.38 -2.54
CA MET A 37 -6.94 8.18 -2.23
C MET A 37 -6.01 6.97 -2.33
N GLY A 38 -5.83 6.23 -1.24
CA GLY A 38 -5.03 5.00 -1.23
C GLY A 38 -5.90 3.75 -1.23
N ILE A 39 -5.53 2.77 -2.04
CA ILE A 39 -6.33 1.57 -2.30
C ILE A 39 -5.47 0.31 -2.15
N ASP A 40 -5.78 -0.50 -1.14
CA ASP A 40 -5.49 -1.93 -1.14
C ASP A 40 -6.73 -2.64 -1.71
N CYS A 41 -6.60 -3.17 -2.92
CA CYS A 41 -7.71 -3.78 -3.66
C CYS A 41 -8.03 -5.24 -3.25
N GLY A 42 -7.43 -5.78 -2.18
CA GLY A 42 -7.88 -7.07 -1.64
C GLY A 42 -9.33 -7.03 -1.14
N LEU A 43 -10.02 -8.18 -1.07
CA LEU A 43 -11.32 -8.29 -0.38
C LEU A 43 -11.21 -8.00 1.12
N THR A 44 -10.00 -8.11 1.69
CA THR A 44 -9.67 -7.71 3.06
C THR A 44 -8.90 -6.39 3.10
N GLY A 45 -8.87 -5.68 1.97
CA GLY A 45 -8.14 -4.44 1.79
C GLY A 45 -8.86 -3.25 2.41
N GLY A 46 -8.50 -2.06 1.95
CA GLY A 46 -9.03 -0.81 2.48
C GLY A 46 -8.94 0.34 1.50
N ILE A 47 -9.73 1.37 1.80
CA ILE A 47 -9.76 2.65 1.08
C ILE A 47 -9.40 3.74 2.08
N SER A 48 -8.41 4.57 1.78
CA SER A 48 -8.04 5.73 2.59
C SER A 48 -8.17 7.03 1.80
N ILE A 49 -8.50 8.12 2.48
CA ILE A 49 -8.61 9.47 1.91
C ILE A 49 -7.78 10.43 2.75
N LEU A 50 -6.73 10.97 2.16
CA LEU A 50 -5.82 11.94 2.77
C LEU A 50 -6.10 13.32 2.21
N LYS A 51 -6.52 14.24 3.08
CA LYS A 51 -6.84 15.63 2.71
C LYS A 51 -5.64 16.58 2.83
N ASP A 52 -4.70 16.30 3.74
CA ASP A 52 -3.45 17.05 3.93
C ASP A 52 -2.46 16.27 4.84
N LYS A 53 -1.22 16.73 5.02
CA LYS A 53 -0.11 16.11 5.79
C LYS A 53 -0.44 15.95 7.28
N TYR A 54 -1.29 16.82 7.81
CA TYR A 54 -1.58 16.90 9.25
C TYR A 54 -3.04 16.55 9.59
N LYS A 55 -3.87 16.27 8.58
CA LYS A 55 -5.27 15.90 8.81
C LYS A 55 -5.41 14.38 8.92
N THR A 56 -6.13 13.96 9.94
CA THR A 56 -6.51 12.56 10.16
C THR A 56 -7.13 11.96 8.90
N PRO A 57 -6.60 10.85 8.37
CA PRO A 57 -7.15 10.23 7.17
C PRO A 57 -8.52 9.64 7.46
N THR A 58 -9.42 9.76 6.49
CA THR A 58 -10.67 8.97 6.50
C THR A 58 -10.34 7.60 5.93
N VAL A 59 -10.81 6.53 6.58
CA VAL A 59 -10.44 5.17 6.22
C VAL A 59 -11.62 4.23 6.34
N TYR A 60 -11.77 3.39 5.33
CA TYR A 60 -12.84 2.40 5.17
C TYR A 60 -12.20 1.02 4.98
N LYS A 61 -12.84 -0.01 5.51
CA LYS A 61 -12.62 -1.38 4.99
C LYS A 61 -13.09 -1.42 3.55
N MET A 62 -12.50 -2.28 2.73
CA MET A 62 -13.03 -2.53 1.41
C MET A 62 -14.51 -2.97 1.52
N PRO A 63 -15.46 -2.24 0.91
CA PRO A 63 -16.86 -2.63 0.93
C PRO A 63 -17.05 -3.98 0.25
N ILE A 64 -17.63 -4.93 0.98
CA ILE A 64 -17.86 -6.30 0.51
C ILE A 64 -19.25 -6.78 0.92
N LYS A 65 -19.81 -7.65 0.10
CA LYS A 65 -21.07 -8.34 0.39
C LYS A 65 -20.95 -9.85 0.20
N PRO A 66 -21.67 -10.65 0.99
CA PRO A 66 -21.71 -12.08 0.80
C PRO A 66 -22.54 -12.43 -0.45
N VAL A 67 -22.06 -13.41 -1.20
CA VAL A 67 -22.73 -14.04 -2.34
C VAL A 67 -22.64 -15.55 -2.22
N VAL A 68 -23.64 -16.25 -2.74
CA VAL A 68 -23.62 -17.71 -2.83
C VAL A 68 -23.15 -18.11 -4.22
N VAL A 69 -21.99 -18.77 -4.29
CA VAL A 69 -21.43 -19.31 -5.53
C VAL A 69 -21.18 -20.80 -5.32
N ASN A 70 -21.80 -21.64 -6.15
CA ASN A 70 -21.70 -23.11 -6.05
C ASN A 70 -21.99 -23.62 -4.63
N LYS A 71 -23.11 -23.16 -4.04
CA LYS A 71 -23.56 -23.48 -2.67
C LYS A 71 -22.59 -23.06 -1.54
N LYS A 72 -21.50 -22.35 -1.85
CA LYS A 72 -20.55 -21.82 -0.86
C LYS A 72 -20.73 -20.31 -0.72
N LYS A 73 -20.76 -19.83 0.53
CA LYS A 73 -20.71 -18.39 0.82
C LYS A 73 -19.31 -17.86 0.47
N LYS A 74 -19.28 -16.83 -0.36
CA LYS A 74 -18.06 -16.09 -0.73
C LYS A 74 -18.33 -14.60 -0.58
N ASN A 75 -17.28 -13.81 -0.37
CA ASN A 75 -17.39 -12.35 -0.40
C ASN A 75 -17.00 -11.83 -1.78
N THR A 76 -17.71 -10.80 -2.23
CA THR A 76 -17.38 -10.00 -3.42
C THR A 76 -17.47 -8.53 -3.05
N TYR A 77 -16.96 -7.63 -3.89
CA TYR A 77 -17.14 -6.20 -3.69
C TYR A 77 -18.62 -5.81 -3.61
N ASP A 78 -18.90 -4.89 -2.68
CA ASP A 78 -20.10 -4.08 -2.75
C ASP A 78 -19.81 -2.86 -3.64
N ILE A 79 -20.13 -3.01 -4.92
CA ILE A 79 -19.86 -1.99 -5.95
C ILE A 79 -20.60 -0.70 -5.63
N THR A 80 -21.84 -0.79 -5.15
CA THR A 80 -22.67 0.38 -4.87
C THR A 80 -22.04 1.23 -3.78
N GLU A 81 -21.56 0.60 -2.71
CA GLU A 81 -20.88 1.31 -1.63
C GLU A 81 -19.53 1.90 -2.08
N ILE A 82 -18.75 1.17 -2.88
CA ILE A 82 -17.51 1.68 -3.48
C ILE A 82 -17.79 2.92 -4.35
N VAL A 83 -18.82 2.85 -5.21
CA VAL A 83 -19.24 3.98 -6.06
C VAL A 83 -19.64 5.17 -5.19
N ASN A 84 -20.43 4.98 -4.14
CA ASN A 84 -20.84 6.07 -3.25
C ASN A 84 -19.64 6.73 -2.57
N ILE A 85 -18.66 5.94 -2.10
CA ILE A 85 -17.42 6.48 -1.51
C ILE A 85 -16.67 7.32 -2.55
N PHE A 86 -16.45 6.82 -3.76
CA PHE A 86 -15.64 7.52 -4.75
C PHE A 86 -16.38 8.76 -5.30
N PHE A 87 -17.67 8.64 -5.57
CA PHE A 87 -18.52 9.71 -6.10
C PHE A 87 -18.61 10.89 -5.14
N SER A 88 -18.50 10.67 -3.82
CA SER A 88 -18.41 11.73 -2.81
C SER A 88 -17.21 12.67 -3.01
N TYR A 89 -16.25 12.30 -3.86
CA TYR A 89 -15.05 13.07 -4.17
C TYR A 89 -14.93 13.45 -5.66
N LYS A 90 -15.99 13.27 -6.46
CA LYS A 90 -15.97 13.51 -7.92
C LYS A 90 -15.56 14.93 -8.33
N ASP A 91 -15.88 15.94 -7.51
CA ASP A 91 -15.61 17.35 -7.80
C ASP A 91 -14.25 17.82 -7.20
N LYS A 92 -13.34 16.89 -6.88
CA LYS A 92 -12.03 17.15 -6.28
C LYS A 92 -10.91 16.69 -7.21
N LYS A 93 -9.76 17.36 -7.18
CA LYS A 93 -8.53 16.82 -7.78
C LYS A 93 -7.99 15.70 -6.90
N VAL A 94 -8.26 14.46 -7.29
CA VAL A 94 -7.84 13.25 -6.55
C VAL A 94 -6.67 12.59 -7.26
N LEU A 95 -5.61 12.28 -6.50
CA LEU A 95 -4.61 11.28 -6.89
C LEU A 95 -5.04 9.91 -6.34
N PHE A 96 -5.41 9.01 -7.23
CA PHE A 96 -5.85 7.66 -6.94
C PHE A 96 -4.68 6.67 -6.98
N CYS A 97 -4.21 6.28 -5.81
CA CYS A 97 -3.04 5.43 -5.59
C CYS A 97 -3.50 4.00 -5.30
N ILE A 98 -3.17 3.05 -6.19
CA ILE A 98 -3.61 1.66 -6.05
C ILE A 98 -2.43 0.69 -6.13
N GLU A 99 -2.39 -0.32 -5.26
CA GLU A 99 -1.38 -1.39 -5.39
C GLU A 99 -1.61 -2.15 -6.71
N LYS A 100 -0.57 -2.21 -7.55
CA LYS A 100 -0.58 -2.92 -8.82
C LYS A 100 -0.81 -4.41 -8.59
N GLN A 101 -1.85 -4.94 -9.23
CA GLN A 101 -2.15 -6.36 -9.22
C GLN A 101 -1.54 -7.05 -10.44
N GLY A 102 -1.13 -8.30 -10.24
CA GLY A 102 -0.65 -9.17 -11.30
C GLY A 102 -0.99 -10.62 -10.96
N VAL A 103 -1.27 -11.41 -12.00
CA VAL A 103 -1.53 -12.84 -11.83
C VAL A 103 -0.23 -13.54 -11.49
N ARG A 104 -0.19 -14.27 -10.37
CA ARG A 104 0.98 -15.08 -10.02
C ARG A 104 1.02 -16.36 -10.84
N GLN A 105 2.21 -16.82 -11.19
CA GLN A 105 2.39 -18.12 -11.83
C GLN A 105 1.89 -19.23 -10.89
N GLY A 106 0.98 -20.08 -11.38
CA GLY A 106 0.32 -21.13 -10.58
C GLY A 106 -0.96 -20.69 -9.86
N GLU A 107 -1.44 -19.47 -10.11
CA GLU A 107 -2.75 -19.04 -9.63
C GLU A 107 -3.88 -19.67 -10.44
N GLY A 108 -4.93 -20.16 -9.77
CA GLY A 108 -6.08 -20.76 -10.45
C GLY A 108 -6.79 -19.73 -11.34
N SER A 109 -7.21 -20.14 -12.54
CA SER A 109 -7.82 -19.26 -13.55
C SER A 109 -8.97 -18.39 -13.01
N VAL A 110 -9.81 -18.96 -12.14
CA VAL A 110 -10.92 -18.25 -11.49
C VAL A 110 -10.42 -17.19 -10.50
N SER A 111 -9.35 -17.46 -9.73
CA SER A 111 -8.74 -16.49 -8.81
C SER A 111 -8.13 -15.33 -9.60
N ALA A 112 -7.34 -15.66 -10.62
CA ALA A 112 -6.72 -14.69 -11.52
C ALA A 112 -7.75 -13.75 -12.18
N MET A 113 -8.84 -14.32 -12.72
CA MET A 113 -9.93 -13.54 -13.31
C MET A 113 -10.64 -12.66 -12.28
N THR A 114 -10.84 -13.15 -11.05
CA THR A 114 -11.47 -12.37 -9.98
C THR A 114 -10.61 -11.18 -9.57
N ILE A 115 -9.29 -11.40 -9.44
CA ILE A 115 -8.32 -10.33 -9.14
C ILE A 115 -8.34 -9.28 -10.26
N GLY A 116 -8.25 -9.71 -11.53
CA GLY A 116 -8.29 -8.82 -12.68
C GLY A 116 -9.59 -8.02 -12.77
N LYS A 117 -10.75 -8.68 -12.54
CA LYS A 117 -12.05 -8.03 -12.51
C LYS A 117 -12.11 -6.94 -11.44
N ASN A 118 -11.75 -7.28 -10.19
CA ASN A 118 -11.80 -6.34 -9.08
C ASN A 118 -10.87 -5.13 -9.30
N TYR A 119 -9.63 -5.40 -9.74
CA TYR A 119 -8.65 -4.37 -10.05
C TYR A 119 -9.13 -3.44 -11.19
N GLY A 120 -9.60 -4.02 -12.29
CA GLY A 120 -10.14 -3.29 -13.44
C GLY A 120 -11.36 -2.45 -13.10
N MET A 121 -12.25 -2.93 -12.22
CA MET A 121 -13.41 -2.17 -11.77
C MET A 121 -13.03 -0.91 -10.98
N LEU A 122 -12.06 -1.02 -10.07
CA LEU A 122 -11.56 0.13 -9.30
C LEU A 122 -10.89 1.17 -10.20
N LEU A 123 -10.07 0.71 -11.16
CA LEU A 123 -9.44 1.58 -12.15
C LEU A 123 -10.48 2.26 -13.05
N GLY A 124 -11.40 1.49 -13.62
CA GLY A 124 -12.45 2.02 -14.49
C GLY A 124 -13.30 3.07 -13.79
N LEU A 125 -13.65 2.85 -12.52
CA LEU A 125 -14.38 3.84 -11.72
C LEU A 125 -13.56 5.10 -11.45
N ALA A 126 -12.27 4.96 -11.09
CA ALA A 126 -11.40 6.10 -10.87
C ALA A 126 -11.25 6.97 -12.13
N TYR A 127 -10.99 6.34 -13.27
CA TYR A 127 -10.89 7.05 -14.56
C TYR A 127 -12.22 7.69 -14.97
N ALA A 128 -13.35 7.01 -14.78
CA ALA A 128 -14.68 7.55 -15.09
C ALA A 128 -15.03 8.81 -14.27
N LEU A 129 -14.47 8.94 -13.06
CA LEU A 129 -14.64 10.10 -12.19
C LEU A 129 -13.58 11.20 -12.42
N GLY A 130 -12.68 11.02 -13.39
CA GLY A 130 -11.63 12.00 -13.70
C GLY A 130 -10.49 12.06 -12.69
N PHE A 131 -10.27 10.98 -11.91
CA PHE A 131 -9.14 10.92 -10.99
C PHE A 131 -7.84 10.64 -11.73
N ASP A 132 -6.75 11.27 -11.31
CA ASP A 132 -5.41 10.91 -11.78
C ASP A 132 -5.01 9.60 -11.10
N VAL A 133 -4.64 8.58 -11.87
CA VAL A 133 -4.32 7.25 -11.34
C VAL A 133 -2.80 7.03 -11.26
N MET A 134 -2.35 6.52 -10.12
CA MET A 134 -0.99 6.03 -9.89
C MET A 134 -1.02 4.57 -9.45
N GLU A 135 -0.61 3.68 -10.35
CA GLU A 135 -0.39 2.27 -10.02
C GLU A 135 0.97 2.08 -9.33
N ILE A 136 0.96 1.49 -8.13
CA ILE A 136 2.14 1.40 -7.27
C ILE A 136 2.47 -0.07 -7.00
N THR A 137 3.72 -0.47 -7.21
CA THR A 137 4.14 -1.85 -6.91
C THR A 137 4.26 -2.08 -5.39
N SER A 138 3.93 -3.29 -4.92
CA SER A 138 4.08 -3.64 -3.50
C SER A 138 5.52 -3.43 -3.00
N GLN A 139 6.51 -3.68 -3.86
CA GLN A 139 7.92 -3.49 -3.54
C GLN A 139 8.26 -2.01 -3.35
N SER A 140 7.74 -1.12 -4.20
CA SER A 140 8.13 0.29 -4.20
C SER A 140 7.63 1.05 -2.97
N TRP A 141 6.37 0.83 -2.56
CA TRP A 141 5.85 1.50 -1.36
C TRP A 141 6.40 0.88 -0.07
N LYS A 142 6.59 -0.45 -0.01
CA LYS A 142 7.19 -1.08 1.18
C LYS A 142 8.64 -0.66 1.40
N LYS A 143 9.41 -0.48 0.32
CA LYS A 143 10.79 0.03 0.41
C LYS A 143 10.86 1.47 0.93
N TYR A 144 9.80 2.26 0.71
CA TYR A 144 9.74 3.64 1.19
C TYR A 144 9.59 3.74 2.72
N PHE A 145 9.01 2.73 3.36
CA PHE A 145 8.85 2.65 4.82
C PHE A 145 9.81 1.62 5.42
N PRO A 146 11.08 1.98 5.71
CA PRO A 146 12.04 1.07 6.31
C PRO A 146 11.57 0.49 7.65
N GLU A 147 10.68 1.19 8.37
CA GLU A 147 10.06 0.75 9.62
C GLU A 147 9.23 -0.53 9.46
N LEU A 148 8.81 -0.88 8.25
CA LEU A 148 8.06 -2.12 7.99
C LEU A 148 8.93 -3.39 8.02
N ILE A 149 10.25 -3.25 8.09
CA ILE A 149 11.18 -4.39 8.09
C ILE A 149 11.90 -4.44 9.43
N THR A 150 11.42 -5.32 10.31
CA THR A 150 12.04 -5.66 11.60
C THR A 150 13.19 -6.65 11.45
N ASP A 151 13.98 -6.82 12.51
CA ASP A 151 15.05 -7.82 12.55
C ASP A 151 14.53 -9.25 12.44
N ASP A 152 13.40 -9.56 13.07
CA ASP A 152 12.73 -10.86 12.91
C ASP A 152 12.37 -11.13 11.45
N MET A 153 11.87 -10.12 10.74
CA MET A 153 11.56 -10.24 9.32
C MET A 153 12.80 -10.40 8.45
N ARG A 154 13.95 -9.82 8.84
CA ARG A 154 15.24 -10.05 8.17
C ARG A 154 15.73 -11.48 8.39
N GLY A 155 15.62 -12.00 9.62
CA GLY A 155 15.95 -13.37 9.98
C GLY A 155 15.13 -14.38 9.15
N ILE A 156 13.80 -14.21 9.10
CA ILE A 156 12.92 -15.07 8.30
C ILE A 156 13.30 -15.03 6.81
N LYS A 157 13.62 -13.85 6.26
CA LYS A 157 14.06 -13.73 4.86
C LYS A 157 15.37 -14.49 4.60
N ALA A 158 16.31 -14.45 5.53
CA ALA A 158 17.58 -15.18 5.43
C ALA A 158 17.34 -16.69 5.44
N GLU A 159 16.59 -17.20 6.43
CA GLU A 159 16.25 -18.63 6.53
C GLU A 159 15.50 -19.13 5.30
N MET A 160 14.51 -18.38 4.80
CA MET A 160 13.80 -18.73 3.56
C MET A 160 14.74 -18.78 2.34
N LYS A 161 15.77 -17.92 2.28
CA LYS A 161 16.75 -17.91 1.19
C LYS A 161 17.64 -19.15 1.25
N GLU A 162 18.08 -19.53 2.45
CA GLU A 162 18.89 -20.74 2.68
C GLU A 162 18.12 -22.01 2.32
N LEU A 163 16.88 -22.15 2.80
CA LEU A 163 16.01 -23.30 2.47
C LEU A 163 15.73 -23.40 0.96
N ARG A 164 15.59 -22.25 0.27
CA ARG A 164 15.43 -22.23 -1.19
C ARG A 164 16.70 -22.68 -1.91
N PHE A 165 17.87 -22.31 -1.39
CA PHE A 165 19.15 -22.73 -1.96
C PHE A 165 19.37 -24.23 -1.75
N ALA A 166 19.20 -24.71 -0.51
CA ALA A 166 19.28 -26.13 -0.16
C ALA A 166 18.28 -26.98 -0.96
N GLY A 167 17.07 -26.46 -1.19
CA GLY A 167 16.03 -27.13 -1.97
C GLY A 167 16.40 -27.46 -3.42
N LYS A 168 17.42 -26.80 -3.99
CA LYS A 168 17.88 -27.07 -5.37
C LYS A 168 18.66 -28.38 -5.50
N THR A 169 19.36 -28.80 -4.45
CA THR A 169 20.20 -30.00 -4.46
C THR A 169 19.46 -31.25 -3.97
N LEU A 170 18.33 -31.08 -3.28
CA LEU A 170 17.48 -32.18 -2.84
C LEU A 170 17.00 -33.01 -4.05
N LYS A 171 17.19 -34.33 -3.99
CA LYS A 171 16.65 -35.27 -4.98
C LYS A 171 15.43 -36.00 -4.44
N ASP A 172 15.45 -36.36 -3.16
CA ASP A 172 14.37 -37.07 -2.49
C ASP A 172 13.06 -36.26 -2.43
N LYS A 173 11.95 -36.94 -2.70
CA LYS A 173 10.62 -36.32 -2.81
C LYS A 173 10.07 -35.90 -1.44
N GLU A 174 10.34 -36.69 -0.40
CA GLU A 174 9.88 -36.39 0.96
C GLU A 174 10.62 -35.17 1.52
N ALA A 175 11.95 -35.13 1.37
CA ALA A 175 12.79 -33.98 1.72
C ALA A 175 12.37 -32.71 0.97
N LYS A 176 12.07 -32.79 -0.33
CA LYS A 176 11.54 -31.64 -1.10
C LYS A 176 10.22 -31.11 -0.53
N ASN A 177 9.31 -32.01 -0.18
CA ASN A 177 8.00 -31.64 0.37
C ASN A 177 8.14 -31.01 1.77
N LEU A 178 9.01 -31.55 2.63
CA LEU A 178 9.31 -30.98 3.95
C LEU A 178 9.92 -29.58 3.82
N ASN A 179 10.91 -29.41 2.95
CA ASN A 179 11.53 -28.11 2.68
C ASN A 179 10.50 -27.08 2.18
N LYS A 180 9.62 -27.47 1.25
CA LYS A 180 8.52 -26.61 0.77
C LYS A 180 7.57 -26.22 1.90
N LYS A 181 7.15 -27.16 2.75
CA LYS A 181 6.28 -26.88 3.91
C LYS A 181 6.92 -25.88 4.88
N GLN A 182 8.23 -26.00 5.13
CA GLN A 182 8.98 -25.07 5.97
C GLN A 182 9.01 -23.66 5.36
N ILE A 183 9.33 -23.54 4.07
CA ILE A 183 9.30 -22.26 3.35
C ILE A 183 7.90 -21.62 3.39
N ASP A 184 6.85 -22.41 3.19
CA ASP A 184 5.47 -21.92 3.23
C ASP A 184 5.07 -21.46 4.65
N LYS A 185 5.56 -22.14 5.70
CA LYS A 185 5.35 -21.75 7.11
C LYS A 185 6.01 -20.40 7.40
N LEU A 186 7.30 -20.26 7.06
CA LEU A 186 8.04 -19.01 7.20
C LEU A 186 7.41 -17.87 6.41
N GLY A 187 6.95 -18.15 5.17
CA GLY A 187 6.25 -17.17 4.34
C GLY A 187 4.94 -16.67 4.98
N ARG A 188 4.19 -17.55 5.65
CA ARG A 188 3.00 -17.15 6.41
C ARG A 188 3.36 -16.30 7.63
N GLN A 189 4.41 -16.65 8.37
CA GLN A 189 4.90 -15.88 9.51
C GLN A 189 5.35 -14.48 9.06
N PHE A 190 6.17 -14.39 8.01
CA PHE A 190 6.60 -13.13 7.42
C PHE A 190 5.43 -12.23 7.04
N LYS A 191 4.41 -12.78 6.35
CA LYS A 191 3.21 -12.03 5.97
C LYS A 191 2.41 -11.57 7.18
N SER A 192 2.33 -12.38 8.24
CA SER A 192 1.63 -12.00 9.47
C SER A 192 2.34 -10.86 10.20
N LEU A 193 3.68 -10.87 10.26
CA LEU A 193 4.47 -9.80 10.85
C LEU A 193 4.31 -8.51 10.05
N ALA A 194 4.48 -8.56 8.72
CA ALA A 194 4.32 -7.38 7.86
C ALA A 194 2.96 -6.67 8.04
N LYS A 195 1.88 -7.45 8.22
CA LYS A 195 0.53 -6.92 8.50
C LYS A 195 0.43 -6.26 9.88
N THR A 196 1.21 -6.71 10.85
CA THR A 196 1.31 -6.08 12.17
C THR A 196 2.09 -4.79 12.09
N GLU A 197 3.28 -4.81 11.48
CA GLU A 197 4.11 -3.61 11.29
C GLU A 197 3.37 -2.49 10.55
N ALA A 198 2.57 -2.82 9.53
CA ALA A 198 1.75 -1.83 8.83
C ALA A 198 0.78 -1.12 9.78
N ARG A 199 0.08 -1.86 10.65
CA ARG A 199 -0.86 -1.30 11.62
C ARG A 199 -0.15 -0.46 12.68
N GLU A 200 1.00 -0.93 13.19
CA GLU A 200 1.77 -0.23 14.20
C GLU A 200 2.36 1.08 13.66
N LEU A 201 2.91 1.05 12.45
CA LEU A 201 3.41 2.25 11.77
C LEU A 201 2.29 3.28 11.58
N VAL A 202 1.12 2.86 11.10
CA VAL A 202 -0.02 3.78 10.93
C VAL A 202 -0.51 4.34 12.27
N SER A 203 -0.59 3.54 13.32
CA SER A 203 -0.93 4.01 14.67
C SER A 203 0.06 5.05 15.20
N LYS A 204 1.36 4.89 14.90
CA LYS A 204 2.39 5.87 15.24
C LYS A 204 2.27 7.16 14.42
N LEU A 205 1.99 7.04 13.12
CA LEU A 205 1.85 8.20 12.22
C LEU A 205 0.56 8.99 12.49
N PHE A 206 -0.52 8.32 12.91
CA PHE A 206 -1.81 8.94 13.18
C PHE A 206 -2.38 8.48 14.53
N PRO A 207 -1.84 8.99 15.66
CA PRO A 207 -2.28 8.59 17.00
C PRO A 207 -3.79 8.81 17.23
N SER A 208 -4.38 9.83 16.60
CA SER A 208 -5.83 10.12 16.68
C SER A 208 -6.76 9.00 16.17
N ILE A 209 -6.25 8.03 15.42
CA ILE A 209 -7.02 6.90 14.88
C ILE A 209 -6.40 5.53 15.20
N SER A 210 -5.45 5.47 16.13
CA SER A 210 -4.79 4.21 16.52
C SER A 210 -5.78 3.12 16.93
N ASP A 211 -6.90 3.51 17.55
CA ASP A 211 -7.95 2.59 18.00
C ASP A 211 -8.58 1.79 16.86
N LYS A 212 -8.55 2.33 15.63
CA LYS A 212 -9.02 1.62 14.43
C LYS A 212 -8.09 0.47 14.03
N PHE A 213 -6.85 0.43 14.51
CA PHE A 213 -5.80 -0.51 14.09
C PHE A 213 -5.46 -1.59 15.13
N ILE A 214 -6.22 -1.65 16.23
CA ILE A 214 -6.09 -2.70 17.27
C ILE A 214 -6.41 -4.08 16.70
N LYS A 215 -7.45 -4.20 15.88
CA LYS A 215 -7.91 -5.49 15.33
C LYS A 215 -6.99 -5.98 14.21
N LYS A 216 -6.64 -7.27 14.23
CA LYS A 216 -5.79 -7.87 13.18
C LYS A 216 -6.33 -7.70 11.75
N ASN A 217 -7.65 -7.62 11.59
CA ASN A 217 -8.31 -7.53 10.28
C ASN A 217 -8.44 -6.10 9.71
N THR A 218 -7.67 -5.15 10.23
CA THR A 218 -7.58 -3.78 9.70
C THR A 218 -6.22 -3.50 9.07
N ASP A 219 -5.44 -4.55 8.78
CA ASP A 219 -4.18 -4.45 8.05
C ASP A 219 -4.38 -3.84 6.65
N GLY A 220 -5.42 -4.23 5.91
CA GLY A 220 -5.71 -3.64 4.60
C GLY A 220 -6.07 -2.15 4.65
N MET A 221 -6.66 -1.68 5.76
CA MET A 221 -6.87 -0.25 6.02
C MET A 221 -5.56 0.48 6.29
N ALA A 222 -4.62 -0.15 6.99
CA ALA A 222 -3.31 0.42 7.25
C ALA A 222 -2.47 0.48 5.95
N GLU A 223 -2.44 -0.62 5.18
CA GLU A 223 -1.75 -0.68 3.89
C GLU A 223 -2.28 0.38 2.92
N SER A 224 -3.60 0.61 2.88
CA SER A 224 -4.17 1.67 2.02
C SER A 224 -3.71 3.08 2.41
N ILE A 225 -3.51 3.37 3.70
CA ILE A 225 -2.94 4.65 4.16
C ILE A 225 -1.47 4.77 3.74
N LEU A 226 -0.68 3.72 3.89
CA LEU A 226 0.73 3.72 3.50
C LEU A 226 0.90 3.89 1.99
N ILE A 227 0.03 3.27 1.18
CA ILE A 227 -0.03 3.47 -0.27
C ILE A 227 -0.34 4.93 -0.61
N ALA A 228 -1.30 5.56 0.06
CA ALA A 228 -1.60 6.98 -0.15
C ALA A 228 -0.42 7.89 0.24
N LEU A 229 0.24 7.63 1.37
CA LEU A 229 1.42 8.39 1.80
C LEU A 229 2.59 8.26 0.83
N TYR A 230 2.80 7.07 0.27
CA TYR A 230 3.79 6.86 -0.79
C TYR A 230 3.44 7.66 -2.05
N GLY A 231 2.18 7.55 -2.49
CA GLY A 231 1.68 8.27 -3.66
C GLY A 231 1.77 9.79 -3.48
N LYS A 232 1.53 10.29 -2.26
CA LYS A 232 1.78 11.68 -1.88
C LYS A 232 3.21 12.11 -2.19
N ASN A 233 4.19 11.38 -1.66
CA ASN A 233 5.59 11.72 -1.85
C ASN A 233 6.02 11.71 -3.32
N LYS A 234 5.41 10.84 -4.14
CA LYS A 234 5.72 10.72 -5.58
C LYS A 234 4.96 11.72 -6.45
N GLY A 235 3.68 11.95 -6.16
CA GLY A 235 2.81 12.84 -6.94
C GLY A 235 3.20 14.31 -6.84
N TYR A 236 3.81 14.74 -5.73
CA TYR A 236 4.39 16.10 -5.60
C TYR A 236 5.77 16.25 -6.24
N ARG A 237 6.35 15.18 -6.78
CA ARG A 237 7.66 15.17 -7.47
C ARG A 237 7.54 14.96 -8.98
N LEU A 238 6.30 14.81 -9.48
CA LEU A 238 5.96 14.74 -10.90
C LEU A 238 5.42 16.10 -11.35
#